data_AF-A0AA35TQA4-F1
#
_entry.id   AF-A0AA35TQA4-F1
#
_cell.length_a   1.000
_cell.length_b   1.000
_cell.length_c   1.000
_cell.angle_alpha   90.00
_cell.angle_beta   90.00
_cell.angle_gamma   90.00
#
_symmetry.space_group_name_H-M   'P 1'
#
loop_
_entity.id
_entity.type
_entity.pdbx_description
1 polymer ?
#
loop_
_entity_poly.entity_id
_entity_poly.type
_entity_poly.pdbx_seq_one_letter_code
_entity_poly.pdbx_strand_id
1 'polypeptide(L)'
;METGLFSTVMSVSGERLSSALEKKEKNFDLRFEDTFHLKEKGFNESEIDCARAAFSNLIGGISYFFGQSKVISRDLDEPVDYWPAELYTGVPSRSFFPRGFLWDEGFHQLLVAHWDTSITKDVLAHWLDLINSEGWIPREQILGHEARSKVPPEFIVQHNENANPPTFFLTMETLLSRMESEGRVDMEYLDSVYPRLQVWYSWFNSTQSGQRPLTYRWRGRNATTDRELNPKTLTSGLDDYPRATHPATDEYHVDLYCWMTLASGVMAKMADLLNKDSSYYWATYRALADPRNLDSLHWDKHTMTYIHRLYH
;
A
#
# COMPACT_ATOMS: atom_id res chain seq x y z
N MET A 1 33.65 -30.20 -8.05
CA MET A 1 32.40 -29.51 -7.62
C MET A 1 31.63 -28.92 -8.81
N GLU A 2 31.76 -29.45 -10.03
CA GLU A 2 31.08 -28.95 -11.25
C GLU A 2 30.00 -29.91 -11.80
N THR A 3 29.77 -31.06 -11.17
CA THR A 3 28.95 -32.15 -11.73
C THR A 3 27.44 -32.03 -11.43
N GLY A 4 27.02 -31.19 -10.48
CA GLY A 4 25.62 -31.02 -10.10
C GLY A 4 24.82 -30.00 -10.93
N LEU A 5 25.49 -28.98 -11.47
CA LEU A 5 24.82 -27.96 -12.29
C LEU A 5 24.47 -28.52 -13.68
N PHE A 6 25.39 -29.27 -14.30
CA PHE A 6 25.19 -29.89 -15.62
C PHE A 6 24.13 -31.00 -15.63
N SER A 7 23.99 -31.80 -14.56
CA SER A 7 22.96 -32.85 -14.50
C SER A 7 21.54 -32.26 -14.42
N THR A 8 21.39 -31.07 -13.85
CA THR A 8 20.10 -30.38 -13.71
C THR A 8 19.67 -29.72 -15.02
N VAL A 9 20.61 -29.12 -15.77
CA VAL A 9 20.36 -28.52 -17.10
C VAL A 9 19.96 -29.58 -18.15
N MET A 10 20.44 -30.82 -18.04
CA MET A 10 19.99 -31.92 -18.90
C MET A 10 18.60 -32.47 -18.56
N SER A 11 18.03 -32.12 -17.41
CA SER A 11 16.73 -32.67 -16.97
C SER A 11 15.52 -31.97 -17.61
N VAL A 12 15.65 -30.69 -17.99
CA VAL A 12 14.58 -29.87 -18.59
C VAL A 12 15.10 -29.09 -19.79
N SER A 13 15.34 -29.78 -20.90
CA SER A 13 15.72 -29.16 -22.19
C SER A 13 15.04 -29.86 -23.36
N GLY A 14 15.02 -29.21 -24.53
CA GLY A 14 14.36 -29.74 -25.73
C GLY A 14 12.89 -30.07 -25.50
N GLU A 15 12.46 -31.24 -25.97
CA GLU A 15 11.06 -31.71 -25.82
C GLU A 15 10.58 -31.74 -24.37
N ARG A 16 11.46 -32.08 -23.41
CA ARG A 16 11.09 -32.11 -21.99
C ARG A 16 10.73 -30.72 -21.47
N LEU A 17 11.43 -29.68 -21.95
CA LEU A 17 11.11 -28.29 -21.62
C LEU A 17 9.79 -27.89 -22.26
N SER A 18 9.57 -28.19 -23.55
CA SER A 18 8.32 -27.88 -24.24
C SER A 18 7.10 -28.52 -23.55
N SER A 19 7.17 -29.83 -23.24
CA SER A 19 6.08 -30.51 -22.53
C SER A 19 5.87 -29.99 -21.11
N ALA A 20 6.94 -29.57 -20.42
CA ALA A 20 6.83 -28.96 -19.10
C ALA A 20 6.16 -27.57 -19.18
N LEU A 21 6.49 -26.76 -20.19
CA LEU A 21 5.87 -25.44 -20.43
C LEU A 21 4.38 -25.58 -20.74
N GLU A 22 4.01 -26.44 -21.70
CA GLU A 22 2.60 -26.70 -22.05
C GLU A 22 1.79 -27.16 -20.82
N LYS A 23 2.38 -28.03 -19.99
CA LYS A 23 1.74 -28.48 -18.75
C LYS A 23 1.55 -27.32 -17.75
N LYS A 24 2.54 -26.44 -17.62
CA LYS A 24 2.48 -25.29 -16.69
C LYS A 24 1.50 -24.23 -17.17
N GLU A 25 1.46 -23.94 -18.47
CA GLU A 25 0.51 -23.02 -19.10
C GLU A 25 -0.93 -23.51 -18.90
N LYS A 26 -1.21 -24.78 -19.21
CA LYS A 26 -2.54 -25.37 -18.96
C LYS A 26 -2.95 -25.31 -17.49
N ASN A 27 -2.01 -25.61 -16.58
CA ASN A 27 -2.29 -25.53 -15.14
C ASN A 27 -2.57 -24.09 -14.68
N PHE A 28 -1.87 -23.12 -15.25
CA PHE A 28 -2.11 -21.70 -14.98
C PHE A 28 -3.50 -21.29 -15.46
N ASP A 29 -3.89 -21.63 -16.69
CA ASP A 29 -5.22 -21.31 -17.23
C ASP A 29 -6.35 -21.91 -16.40
N LEU A 30 -6.19 -23.16 -15.97
CA LEU A 30 -7.17 -23.84 -15.10
C LEU A 30 -7.28 -23.13 -13.75
N ARG A 31 -6.16 -22.81 -13.09
CA ARG A 31 -6.17 -22.09 -11.81
C ARG A 31 -6.71 -20.67 -11.98
N PHE A 32 -6.43 -20.00 -13.09
CA PHE A 32 -6.93 -18.65 -13.38
C PHE A 32 -8.45 -18.63 -13.47
N GLU A 33 -9.05 -19.57 -14.20
CA GLU A 33 -10.50 -19.69 -14.23
C GLU A 33 -11.07 -20.09 -12.86
N ASP A 34 -10.45 -21.04 -12.15
CA ASP A 34 -10.87 -21.45 -10.79
C ASP A 34 -10.76 -20.33 -9.75
N THR A 35 -9.88 -19.34 -9.96
CA THR A 35 -9.72 -18.20 -9.04
C THR A 35 -10.69 -17.07 -9.35
N PHE A 36 -10.85 -16.73 -10.64
CA PHE A 36 -11.55 -15.51 -11.04
C PHE A 36 -12.96 -15.77 -11.62
N HIS A 37 -13.26 -17.01 -12.01
CA HIS A 37 -14.55 -17.45 -12.54
C HIS A 37 -15.09 -16.55 -13.68
N LEU A 38 -14.21 -16.14 -14.61
CA LEU A 38 -14.59 -15.15 -15.61
C LEU A 38 -15.50 -15.74 -16.70
N LYS A 39 -15.30 -17.00 -17.09
CA LYS A 39 -16.21 -17.68 -18.04
C LYS A 39 -17.58 -17.84 -17.42
N GLU A 40 -17.64 -18.25 -16.16
CA GLU A 40 -18.91 -18.39 -15.42
C GLU A 40 -19.64 -17.05 -15.25
N LYS A 41 -18.91 -15.95 -15.10
CA LYS A 41 -19.44 -14.58 -15.05
C LYS A 41 -19.89 -14.04 -16.42
N GLY A 42 -19.68 -14.79 -17.50
CA GLY A 42 -20.14 -14.45 -18.85
C GLY A 42 -19.21 -13.53 -19.65
N PHE A 43 -17.95 -13.37 -19.23
CA PHE A 43 -16.94 -12.65 -20.02
C PHE A 43 -16.55 -13.46 -21.26
N ASN A 44 -16.27 -12.76 -22.37
CA ASN A 44 -15.84 -13.40 -23.61
C ASN A 44 -14.32 -13.70 -23.61
N GLU A 45 -13.86 -14.55 -24.52
CA GLU A 45 -12.45 -14.98 -24.55
C GLU A 45 -11.46 -13.80 -24.70
N SER A 46 -11.80 -12.75 -25.46
CA SER A 46 -10.93 -11.57 -25.60
C SER A 46 -10.78 -10.78 -24.29
N GLU A 47 -11.86 -10.68 -23.50
CA GLU A 47 -11.83 -10.05 -22.17
C GLU A 47 -11.04 -10.90 -21.18
N ILE A 48 -11.20 -12.23 -21.24
CA ILE A 48 -10.47 -13.17 -20.39
C ILE A 48 -8.98 -13.16 -20.71
N ASP A 49 -8.61 -13.13 -21.99
CA ASP A 49 -7.20 -13.04 -22.42
C ASP A 49 -6.56 -11.73 -21.95
N CYS A 50 -7.31 -10.62 -22.03
CA CYS A 50 -6.88 -9.33 -21.48
C CYS A 50 -6.65 -9.40 -19.97
N ALA A 51 -7.60 -9.98 -19.22
CA ALA A 51 -7.49 -10.15 -17.77
C ALA A 51 -6.30 -11.05 -17.39
N ARG A 52 -6.10 -12.14 -18.14
CA ARG A 52 -4.98 -13.06 -17.95
C ARG A 52 -3.64 -12.35 -18.18
N ALA A 53 -3.53 -11.55 -19.24
CA ALA A 53 -2.34 -10.77 -19.52
C ALA A 53 -2.08 -9.70 -18.45
N ALA A 54 -3.12 -8.98 -18.00
CA ALA A 54 -3.00 -7.97 -16.95
C ALA A 54 -2.51 -8.59 -15.63
N PHE A 55 -3.12 -9.68 -15.20
CA PHE A 55 -2.73 -10.39 -13.98
C PHE A 55 -1.33 -11.01 -14.07
N SER A 56 -0.99 -11.60 -15.23
CA SER A 56 0.35 -12.15 -15.47
C SER A 56 1.43 -11.07 -15.40
N ASN A 57 1.16 -9.88 -15.91
CA ASN A 57 2.09 -8.74 -15.81
C ASN A 57 2.22 -8.21 -14.38
N LEU A 58 1.14 -8.20 -13.60
CA LEU A 58 1.16 -7.84 -12.18
C LEU A 58 2.09 -8.78 -11.39
N ILE A 59 1.85 -10.10 -11.49
CA ILE A 59 2.68 -11.11 -10.80
C ILE A 59 4.11 -11.09 -11.33
N GLY A 60 4.30 -10.94 -12.64
CA GLY A 60 5.61 -10.82 -13.27
C GLY A 60 6.36 -9.52 -12.95
N GLY A 61 5.70 -8.55 -12.31
CA GLY A 61 6.32 -7.33 -11.78
C GLY A 61 6.88 -7.47 -10.36
N ILE A 62 6.49 -8.52 -9.63
CA ILE A 62 6.97 -8.76 -8.26
C ILE A 62 8.48 -9.01 -8.31
N SER A 63 9.21 -8.22 -7.54
CA SER A 63 10.66 -8.13 -7.58
C SER A 63 11.25 -8.08 -6.16
N TYR A 64 12.54 -8.38 -6.06
CA TYR A 64 13.31 -8.25 -4.83
C TYR A 64 14.33 -7.11 -4.98
N PHE A 65 14.36 -6.21 -4.01
CA PHE A 65 15.27 -5.07 -3.96
C PHE A 65 16.11 -5.12 -2.68
N PHE A 66 17.32 -4.59 -2.73
CA PHE A 66 18.19 -4.43 -1.57
C PHE A 66 18.98 -3.13 -1.66
N GLY A 67 19.05 -2.38 -0.57
CA GLY A 67 19.83 -1.15 -0.50
C GLY A 67 19.39 -0.22 0.62
N GLN A 68 19.77 1.05 0.51
CA GLN A 68 19.48 2.07 1.51
C GLN A 68 18.61 3.17 0.90
N SER A 69 17.53 3.52 1.59
CA SER A 69 16.73 4.71 1.29
C SER A 69 17.45 5.96 1.77
N LYS A 70 17.32 7.07 1.02
CA LYS A 70 17.85 8.38 1.42
C LYS A 70 16.72 9.19 2.05
N VAL A 71 16.88 9.60 3.30
CA VAL A 71 15.80 10.20 4.11
C VAL A 71 16.28 11.47 4.79
N ILE A 72 15.40 12.44 4.92
CA ILE A 72 15.59 13.62 5.79
C ILE A 72 14.43 13.70 6.79
N SER A 73 14.77 14.01 8.04
CA SER A 73 13.81 14.30 9.11
C SER A 73 13.86 15.76 9.53
N ARG A 74 12.88 16.20 10.32
CA ARG A 74 12.84 17.56 10.91
C ARG A 74 14.10 17.96 11.65
N ASP A 75 14.73 16.98 12.29
CA ASP A 75 15.84 17.19 13.21
C ASP A 75 17.21 17.07 12.54
N LEU A 76 17.24 16.89 11.21
CA LEU A 76 18.45 16.72 10.42
C LEU A 76 18.62 17.85 9.41
N ASP A 77 19.82 18.43 9.38
CA ASP A 77 20.18 19.47 8.41
C ASP A 77 20.41 18.91 7.00
N GLU A 78 20.79 17.63 6.89
CA GLU A 78 21.13 16.97 5.62
C GLU A 78 20.50 15.58 5.53
N PRO A 79 20.17 15.10 4.32
CA PRO A 79 19.64 13.75 4.14
C PRO A 79 20.68 12.68 4.49
N VAL A 80 20.24 11.63 5.16
CA VAL A 80 21.05 10.48 5.57
C VAL A 80 20.61 9.21 4.84
N ASP A 81 21.55 8.27 4.67
CA ASP A 81 21.20 6.92 4.27
C ASP A 81 20.62 6.17 5.48
N TYR A 82 19.44 5.57 5.31
CA TYR A 82 18.85 4.64 6.29
C TYR A 82 19.61 3.31 6.33
N TRP A 83 19.24 2.40 7.23
CA TRP A 83 19.84 1.07 7.30
C TRP A 83 19.65 0.30 5.97
N PRO A 84 20.59 -0.59 5.59
CA PRO A 84 20.38 -1.49 4.46
C PRO A 84 19.17 -2.38 4.73
N ALA A 85 18.24 -2.40 3.77
CA ALA A 85 17.01 -3.16 3.88
C ALA A 85 16.69 -3.88 2.58
N GLU A 86 15.94 -4.97 2.72
CA GLU A 86 15.38 -5.75 1.62
C GLU A 86 13.91 -5.42 1.41
N LEU A 87 13.42 -5.59 0.19
CA LEU A 87 12.02 -5.40 -0.13
C LEU A 87 11.59 -6.36 -1.24
N TYR A 88 10.67 -7.27 -0.91
CA TYR A 88 9.94 -8.09 -1.85
C TYR A 88 8.57 -7.45 -2.13
N THR A 89 8.34 -6.98 -3.35
CA THR A 89 7.17 -6.13 -3.68
C THR A 89 6.81 -6.15 -5.16
N GLY A 90 5.55 -5.88 -5.48
CA GLY A 90 5.13 -5.46 -6.81
C GLY A 90 5.70 -4.09 -7.20
N VAL A 91 5.64 -3.77 -8.49
CA VAL A 91 6.04 -2.46 -9.03
C VAL A 91 4.93 -1.90 -9.92
N PRO A 92 4.62 -0.59 -9.88
CA PRO A 92 3.54 -0.03 -10.69
C PRO A 92 3.79 -0.16 -12.20
N SER A 93 5.06 -0.04 -12.61
CA SER A 93 5.46 -0.17 -14.01
C SER A 93 6.91 -0.61 -14.11
N ARG A 94 7.16 -1.73 -14.78
CA ARG A 94 8.53 -2.22 -15.02
C ARG A 94 9.41 -1.25 -15.82
N SER A 95 8.80 -0.37 -16.63
CA SER A 95 9.54 0.57 -17.48
C SER A 95 9.77 1.93 -16.84
N PHE A 96 8.77 2.48 -16.13
CA PHE A 96 8.82 3.83 -15.58
C PHE A 96 9.04 3.87 -14.06
N PHE A 97 8.49 2.88 -13.35
CA PHE A 97 8.45 2.83 -11.90
C PHE A 97 8.92 1.46 -11.36
N PRO A 98 10.14 0.99 -11.68
CA PRO A 98 10.61 -0.34 -11.29
C PRO A 98 11.10 -0.37 -9.83
N ARG A 99 10.22 -0.01 -8.89
CA ARG A 99 10.50 0.11 -7.46
C ARG A 99 9.20 0.09 -6.65
N GLY A 100 9.31 -0.12 -5.34
CA GLY A 100 8.16 -0.16 -4.44
C GLY A 100 7.55 1.24 -4.23
N PHE A 101 6.22 1.32 -4.34
CA PHE A 101 5.43 2.48 -3.94
C PHE A 101 4.39 2.05 -2.90
N LEU A 102 4.40 2.71 -1.75
CA LEU A 102 3.69 2.26 -0.54
C LEU A 102 2.18 2.14 -0.78
N TRP A 103 1.55 3.16 -1.37
CA TRP A 103 0.11 3.14 -1.58
C TRP A 103 -0.32 2.25 -2.74
N ASP A 104 0.44 2.19 -3.85
CA ASP A 104 0.18 1.29 -4.98
C ASP A 104 0.14 -0.18 -4.53
N GLU A 105 1.06 -0.56 -3.63
CA GLU A 105 1.24 -1.96 -3.26
C GLU A 105 0.00 -2.57 -2.57
N GLY A 106 -0.72 -1.79 -1.76
CA GLY A 106 -1.98 -2.28 -1.21
C GLY A 106 -2.99 -2.68 -2.28
N PHE A 107 -3.07 -1.93 -3.38
CA PHE A 107 -3.94 -2.26 -4.52
C PHE A 107 -3.44 -3.45 -5.33
N HIS A 108 -2.12 -3.57 -5.55
CA HIS A 108 -1.53 -4.77 -6.16
C HIS A 108 -1.98 -6.03 -5.40
N GLN A 109 -1.87 -5.97 -4.06
CA GLN A 109 -2.15 -7.10 -3.21
C GLN A 109 -3.63 -7.47 -3.11
N LEU A 110 -4.56 -6.56 -3.45
CA LEU A 110 -5.99 -6.93 -3.54
C LEU A 110 -6.21 -8.02 -4.59
N LEU A 111 -5.49 -8.00 -5.72
CA LEU A 111 -5.60 -9.03 -6.76
C LEU A 111 -4.75 -10.26 -6.41
N VAL A 112 -3.52 -10.05 -5.92
CA VAL A 112 -2.62 -11.16 -5.56
C VAL A 112 -3.22 -12.02 -4.44
N ALA A 113 -3.88 -11.43 -3.45
CA ALA A 113 -4.51 -12.18 -2.35
C ALA A 113 -5.63 -13.12 -2.79
N HIS A 114 -6.25 -12.90 -3.96
CA HIS A 114 -7.22 -13.85 -4.52
C HIS A 114 -6.50 -15.09 -5.06
N TRP A 115 -5.33 -14.91 -5.65
CA TRP A 115 -4.52 -15.96 -6.25
C TRP A 115 -3.69 -16.72 -5.22
N ASP A 116 -2.92 -16.02 -4.40
CA ASP A 116 -1.97 -16.61 -3.44
C ASP A 116 -1.75 -15.68 -2.24
N THR A 117 -2.33 -16.04 -1.10
CA THR A 117 -2.22 -15.26 0.12
C THR A 117 -0.82 -15.32 0.74
N SER A 118 0.01 -16.32 0.44
CA SER A 118 1.37 -16.36 0.99
C SER A 118 2.23 -15.23 0.42
N ILE A 119 2.12 -14.99 -0.90
CA ILE A 119 2.80 -13.87 -1.57
C ILE A 119 2.38 -12.55 -0.92
N THR A 120 1.08 -12.34 -0.73
CA THR A 120 0.60 -11.11 -0.09
C THR A 120 1.11 -10.94 1.34
N LYS A 121 1.10 -12.00 2.14
CA LYS A 121 1.63 -11.97 3.51
C LYS A 121 3.12 -11.63 3.53
N ASP A 122 3.92 -12.22 2.65
CA ASP A 122 5.36 -11.97 2.56
C ASP A 122 5.64 -10.53 2.12
N VAL A 123 4.93 -10.01 1.12
CA VAL A 123 5.07 -8.63 0.65
C VAL A 123 4.74 -7.64 1.78
N LEU A 124 3.59 -7.81 2.45
CA LEU A 124 3.21 -6.91 3.53
C LEU A 124 4.22 -6.95 4.69
N ALA A 125 4.73 -8.14 5.04
CA ALA A 125 5.76 -8.28 6.05
C ALA A 125 7.03 -7.50 5.70
N HIS A 126 7.54 -7.63 4.46
CA HIS A 126 8.72 -6.88 4.01
C HIS A 126 8.51 -5.37 4.09
N TRP A 127 7.33 -4.88 3.71
CA TRP A 127 7.04 -3.44 3.83
C TRP A 127 6.96 -2.97 5.30
N LEU A 128 6.37 -3.78 6.18
CA LEU A 128 6.29 -3.46 7.61
C LEU A 128 7.65 -3.56 8.32
N ASP A 129 8.61 -4.29 7.75
CA ASP A 129 10.01 -4.31 8.21
C ASP A 129 10.74 -2.99 7.91
N LEU A 130 10.22 -2.15 7.01
CA LEU A 130 10.76 -0.82 6.69
C LEU A 130 10.29 0.29 7.62
N ILE A 131 9.45 -0.03 8.62
CA ILE A 131 9.03 0.93 9.63
C ILE A 131 10.23 1.39 10.45
N ASN A 132 10.48 2.69 10.46
CA ASN A 132 11.54 3.30 11.27
C ASN A 132 11.16 3.41 12.75
N SER A 133 12.09 3.89 13.58
CA SER A 133 11.88 4.09 15.02
C SER A 133 10.73 5.04 15.38
N GLU A 134 10.29 5.89 14.44
CA GLU A 134 9.18 6.83 14.63
C GLU A 134 7.84 6.21 14.23
N GLY A 135 7.85 5.09 13.52
CA GLY A 135 6.67 4.45 12.96
C GLY A 135 6.33 4.82 11.51
N TRP A 136 7.28 5.42 10.79
CA TRP A 136 7.11 5.86 9.41
C TRP A 136 7.72 4.88 8.40
N ILE A 137 7.13 4.82 7.20
CA ILE A 137 7.62 4.07 6.05
C ILE A 137 7.80 5.05 4.88
N PRO A 138 8.96 5.09 4.20
CA PRO A 138 9.11 5.88 2.99
C PRO A 138 8.09 5.49 1.91
N ARG A 139 7.42 6.50 1.33
CA ARG A 139 6.38 6.28 0.31
C ARG A 139 6.91 5.64 -0.97
N GLU A 140 8.17 5.88 -1.29
CA GLU A 140 8.83 5.41 -2.50
C GLU A 140 10.18 4.76 -2.10
N GLN A 141 10.34 3.48 -2.41
CA GLN A 141 11.47 2.66 -1.96
C GLN A 141 12.55 2.60 -3.04
N ILE A 142 13.52 3.52 -2.96
CA ILE A 142 14.58 3.68 -3.96
C ILE A 142 15.86 3.02 -3.43
N LEU A 143 15.85 1.68 -3.44
CA LEU A 143 16.88 0.85 -2.82
C LEU A 143 18.00 0.51 -3.81
N GLY A 144 19.20 1.05 -3.55
CA GLY A 144 20.40 0.75 -4.33
C GLY A 144 20.58 1.58 -5.61
N HIS A 145 21.74 1.41 -6.25
CA HIS A 145 22.13 2.24 -7.41
C HIS A 145 21.24 2.03 -8.64
N GLU A 146 20.78 0.80 -8.87
CA GLU A 146 19.90 0.50 -10.01
C GLU A 146 18.59 1.29 -9.91
N ALA A 147 17.91 1.24 -8.77
CA ALA A 147 16.69 2.00 -8.54
C ALA A 147 16.94 3.52 -8.65
N ARG A 148 18.02 4.04 -8.02
CA ARG A 148 18.39 5.47 -8.07
C ARG A 148 18.64 5.96 -9.49
N SER A 149 19.16 5.13 -10.38
CA SER A 149 19.44 5.50 -11.79
C SER A 149 18.19 5.84 -12.61
N LYS A 150 16.99 5.48 -12.11
CA LYS A 150 15.70 5.69 -12.76
C LYS A 150 14.89 6.83 -12.12
N VAL A 151 15.46 7.55 -11.16
CA VAL A 151 14.76 8.60 -10.40
C VAL A 151 15.53 9.92 -10.50
N PRO A 152 14.88 11.03 -10.88
CA PRO A 152 15.49 12.36 -10.81
C PRO A 152 15.98 12.68 -9.38
N PRO A 153 17.15 13.31 -9.21
CA PRO A 153 17.76 13.54 -7.89
C PRO A 153 16.84 14.19 -6.86
N GLU A 154 15.97 15.09 -7.29
CA GLU A 154 15.00 15.82 -6.46
C GLU A 154 13.93 14.93 -5.82
N PHE A 155 13.68 13.73 -6.36
CA PHE A 155 12.70 12.77 -5.82
C PHE A 155 13.33 11.62 -5.04
N ILE A 156 14.67 11.56 -4.97
CA ILE A 156 15.38 10.49 -4.26
C ILE A 156 15.18 10.62 -2.74
N VAL A 157 15.27 11.84 -2.22
CA VAL A 157 15.18 12.10 -0.79
C VAL A 157 13.73 11.96 -0.32
N GLN A 158 13.50 11.06 0.62
CA GLN A 158 12.21 10.85 1.26
C GLN A 158 12.11 11.70 2.54
N HIS A 159 10.94 12.27 2.81
CA HIS A 159 10.73 13.14 3.98
C HIS A 159 9.88 12.42 5.02
N ASN A 160 10.36 12.30 6.26
CA ASN A 160 9.68 11.49 7.28
C ASN A 160 8.33 12.08 7.76
N GLU A 161 8.02 13.33 7.46
CA GLU A 161 6.71 13.94 7.73
C GLU A 161 5.66 13.56 6.68
N ASN A 162 6.12 13.13 5.51
CA ASN A 162 5.29 12.88 4.35
C ASN A 162 4.70 11.48 4.44
N ALA A 163 3.40 11.43 4.71
CA ALA A 163 2.62 10.20 4.67
C ALA A 163 2.29 9.76 3.23
N ASN A 164 1.64 8.60 3.12
CA ASN A 164 0.97 8.14 1.91
C ASN A 164 -0.32 7.39 2.28
N PRO A 165 -1.34 7.22 1.41
CA PRO A 165 -2.53 6.45 1.76
C PRO A 165 -2.18 5.07 2.31
N PRO A 166 -2.70 4.67 3.49
CA PRO A 166 -2.32 3.42 4.13
C PRO A 166 -3.12 2.24 3.55
N THR A 167 -2.96 1.99 2.26
CA THR A 167 -3.75 1.02 1.48
C THR A 167 -3.57 -0.42 1.94
N PHE A 168 -2.52 -0.74 2.70
CA PHE A 168 -2.39 -2.04 3.37
C PHE A 168 -3.56 -2.37 4.29
N PHE A 169 -4.27 -1.38 4.84
CA PHE A 169 -5.49 -1.68 5.60
C PHE A 169 -6.61 -2.23 4.70
N LEU A 170 -6.69 -1.87 3.41
CA LEU A 170 -7.62 -2.52 2.46
C LEU A 170 -7.23 -3.99 2.23
N THR A 171 -5.94 -4.23 2.04
CA THR A 171 -5.41 -5.59 1.84
C THR A 171 -5.63 -6.44 3.09
N MET A 172 -5.35 -5.89 4.28
CA MET A 172 -5.60 -6.57 5.54
C MET A 172 -7.09 -6.84 5.77
N GLU A 173 -7.99 -5.90 5.43
CA GLU A 173 -9.44 -6.17 5.48
C GLU A 173 -9.84 -7.32 4.56
N THR A 174 -9.25 -7.40 3.37
CA THR A 174 -9.48 -8.49 2.41
C THR A 174 -8.98 -9.83 2.97
N LEU A 175 -7.79 -9.86 3.54
CA LEU A 175 -7.23 -11.07 4.18
C LEU A 175 -8.09 -11.53 5.36
N LEU A 176 -8.51 -10.61 6.23
CA LEU A 176 -9.36 -10.92 7.39
C LEU A 176 -10.71 -11.49 6.96
N SER A 177 -11.37 -10.85 5.98
CA SER A 177 -12.66 -11.32 5.44
C SER A 177 -12.53 -12.71 4.82
N ARG A 178 -11.41 -12.98 4.15
CA ARG A 178 -11.11 -14.29 3.58
C ARG A 178 -10.91 -15.35 4.67
N MET A 179 -10.09 -15.06 5.68
CA MET A 179 -9.87 -15.95 6.83
C MET A 179 -11.19 -16.30 7.54
N GLU A 180 -12.09 -15.31 7.69
CA GLU A 180 -13.43 -15.51 8.23
C GLU A 180 -14.27 -16.42 7.34
N SER A 181 -14.33 -16.16 6.02
CA SER A 181 -15.09 -16.98 5.07
C SER A 181 -14.61 -18.44 4.98
N GLU A 182 -13.30 -18.65 5.14
CA GLU A 182 -12.68 -19.98 5.14
C GLU A 182 -12.77 -20.68 6.51
N GLY A 183 -13.22 -19.96 7.54
CA GLY A 183 -13.25 -20.46 8.92
C GLY A 183 -11.87 -20.78 9.49
N ARG A 184 -10.80 -20.18 8.94
CA ARG A 184 -9.40 -20.43 9.31
C ARG A 184 -8.65 -19.11 9.46
N VAL A 185 -8.42 -18.72 10.71
CA VAL A 185 -7.63 -17.53 11.05
C VAL A 185 -6.15 -17.90 11.17
N ASP A 186 -5.31 -17.20 10.43
CA ASP A 186 -3.85 -17.33 10.52
C ASP A 186 -3.30 -16.49 11.68
N MET A 187 -3.44 -17.03 12.89
CA MET A 187 -3.09 -16.33 14.13
C MET A 187 -1.60 -15.99 14.22
N GLU A 188 -0.73 -16.85 13.68
CA GLU A 188 0.72 -16.64 13.67
C GLU A 188 1.08 -15.42 12.82
N TYR A 189 0.54 -15.34 11.60
CA TYR A 189 0.73 -14.17 10.75
C TYR A 189 0.19 -12.90 11.42
N LEU A 190 -1.06 -12.92 11.91
CA LEU A 190 -1.67 -11.74 12.53
C LEU A 190 -0.89 -11.25 13.75
N ASP A 191 -0.45 -12.14 14.65
CA ASP A 191 0.33 -11.75 15.83
C ASP A 191 1.71 -11.18 15.45
N SER A 192 2.30 -11.67 14.36
CA SER A 192 3.60 -11.18 13.86
C SER A 192 3.53 -9.75 13.29
N VAL A 193 2.48 -9.42 12.53
CA VAL A 193 2.36 -8.11 11.86
C VAL A 193 1.65 -7.06 12.70
N TYR A 194 0.81 -7.47 13.66
CA TYR A 194 -0.02 -6.57 14.44
C TYR A 194 0.78 -5.49 15.19
N PRO A 195 1.88 -5.78 15.92
CA PRO A 195 2.66 -4.75 16.60
C PRO A 195 3.21 -3.68 15.65
N ARG A 196 3.66 -4.09 14.45
CA ARG A 196 4.15 -3.18 13.41
C ARG A 196 3.04 -2.28 12.88
N LEU A 197 1.86 -2.85 12.62
CA LEU A 197 0.68 -2.09 12.23
C LEU A 197 0.20 -1.13 13.32
N GLN A 198 0.30 -1.50 14.61
CA GLN A 198 0.01 -0.59 15.72
C GLN A 198 0.93 0.63 15.71
N VAL A 199 2.23 0.42 15.50
CA VAL A 199 3.21 1.51 15.42
C VAL A 199 2.92 2.42 14.22
N TRP A 200 2.68 1.85 13.04
CA TRP A 200 2.36 2.62 11.83
C TRP A 200 1.05 3.40 11.96
N TYR A 201 -0.02 2.77 12.47
CA TYR A 201 -1.29 3.42 12.77
C TYR A 201 -1.13 4.57 13.77
N SER A 202 -0.32 4.37 14.80
CA SER A 202 -0.05 5.40 15.82
C SER A 202 0.71 6.57 15.22
N TRP A 203 1.65 6.32 14.31
CA TRP A 203 2.36 7.36 13.57
C TRP A 203 1.41 8.24 12.74
N PHE A 204 0.41 7.65 12.05
CA PHE A 204 -0.60 8.46 11.34
C PHE A 204 -1.39 9.35 12.30
N ASN A 205 -1.87 8.79 13.42
CA ASN A 205 -2.68 9.52 14.39
C ASN A 205 -1.89 10.63 15.11
N SER A 206 -0.59 10.47 15.30
CA SER A 206 0.26 11.48 15.93
C SER A 206 0.71 12.56 14.96
N THR A 207 1.06 12.20 13.72
CA THR A 207 1.72 13.12 12.78
C THR A 207 0.76 13.80 11.81
N GLN A 208 -0.34 13.13 11.46
CA GLN A 208 -1.29 13.59 10.43
C GLN A 208 -2.61 14.11 11.00
N SER A 209 -2.74 14.20 12.32
CA SER A 209 -3.91 14.81 12.99
C SER A 209 -4.09 16.28 12.57
N GLY A 210 -5.34 16.73 12.49
CA GLY A 210 -5.68 18.13 12.29
C GLY A 210 -5.72 18.89 13.63
N GLN A 211 -6.00 20.20 13.57
CA GLN A 211 -6.07 21.04 14.78
C GLN A 211 -7.31 20.78 15.66
N ARG A 212 -8.28 20.02 15.16
CA ARG A 212 -9.54 19.71 15.85
C ARG A 212 -9.66 18.21 16.10
N PRO A 213 -10.44 17.79 17.12
CA PRO A 213 -10.79 16.40 17.28
C PRO A 213 -11.40 15.83 16.00
N LEU A 214 -11.05 14.58 15.67
CA LEU A 214 -11.56 13.84 14.51
C LEU A 214 -11.21 14.46 13.15
N THR A 215 -10.24 15.37 13.06
CA THR A 215 -9.75 15.87 11.77
C THR A 215 -8.35 15.36 11.47
N TYR A 216 -8.05 15.24 10.17
CA TYR A 216 -6.74 14.83 9.67
C TYR A 216 -6.32 15.71 8.51
N ARG A 217 -5.02 15.94 8.35
CA ARG A 217 -4.44 16.79 7.31
C ARG A 217 -3.13 16.22 6.78
N TRP A 218 -3.06 16.07 5.47
CA TRP A 218 -1.84 15.74 4.75
C TRP A 218 -0.76 16.80 4.98
N ARG A 219 0.46 16.36 5.31
CA ARG A 219 1.64 17.23 5.35
C ARG A 219 2.30 17.34 3.97
N GLY A 220 3.24 18.28 3.83
CA GLY A 220 4.08 18.41 2.63
C GLY A 220 3.52 19.27 1.49
N ARG A 221 2.38 19.97 1.67
CA ARG A 221 1.90 20.96 0.69
C ARG A 221 2.79 22.20 0.70
N ASN A 222 3.13 22.74 -0.48
CA ASN A 222 3.95 23.94 -0.61
C ASN A 222 3.09 25.21 -0.68
N ALA A 223 2.98 25.94 0.43
CA ALA A 223 2.17 27.16 0.50
C ALA A 223 2.73 28.37 -0.27
N THR A 224 4.01 28.34 -0.65
CA THR A 224 4.71 29.48 -1.26
C THR A 224 5.04 29.28 -2.74
N THR A 225 4.52 28.21 -3.35
CA THR A 225 4.75 27.93 -4.77
C THR A 225 4.06 28.97 -5.66
N ASP A 226 4.76 29.46 -6.67
CA ASP A 226 4.25 30.33 -7.73
C ASP A 226 4.20 29.61 -9.10
N ARG A 227 4.61 28.34 -9.13
CA ARG A 227 4.71 27.52 -10.36
C ARG A 227 3.43 26.78 -10.70
N GLU A 228 2.50 26.70 -9.77
CA GLU A 228 1.31 25.84 -9.85
C GLU A 228 0.06 26.66 -9.51
N LEU A 229 -1.04 26.45 -10.23
CA LEU A 229 -2.32 27.14 -9.97
C LEU A 229 -2.92 26.75 -8.60
N ASN A 230 -2.75 25.49 -8.21
CA ASN A 230 -3.14 24.96 -6.91
C ASN A 230 -1.96 24.15 -6.36
N PRO A 231 -1.49 24.39 -5.13
CA PRO A 231 -0.37 23.64 -4.58
C PRO A 231 -0.65 22.14 -4.50
N LYS A 232 0.25 21.33 -5.04
CA LYS A 232 0.13 19.86 -5.05
C LYS A 232 0.09 19.26 -3.64
N THR A 233 -0.47 18.04 -3.56
CA THR A 233 -0.54 17.22 -2.33
C THR A 233 -0.05 15.81 -2.62
N LEU A 234 1.24 15.68 -2.92
CA LEU A 234 1.89 14.42 -3.31
C LEU A 234 1.71 13.28 -2.29
N THR A 235 1.61 13.66 -1.01
CA THR A 235 1.38 12.75 0.12
C THR A 235 0.03 12.05 0.05
N SER A 236 -0.96 12.60 -0.64
CA SER A 236 -2.27 11.97 -0.78
C SER A 236 -2.34 10.88 -1.85
N GLY A 237 -1.31 10.75 -2.71
CA GLY A 237 -1.37 9.92 -3.93
C GLY A 237 -2.18 10.54 -5.08
N LEU A 238 -2.91 11.63 -4.81
CA LEU A 238 -3.66 12.42 -5.78
C LEU A 238 -2.98 13.78 -5.96
N ASP A 239 -1.84 13.77 -6.65
CA ASP A 239 -0.85 14.85 -6.66
C ASP A 239 -1.44 16.24 -6.95
N ASP A 240 -2.24 16.37 -8.00
CA ASP A 240 -2.80 17.63 -8.49
C ASP A 240 -4.32 17.74 -8.31
N TYR A 241 -4.92 16.85 -7.52
CA TYR A 241 -6.33 16.98 -7.16
C TYR A 241 -6.52 18.31 -6.41
N PRO A 242 -7.42 19.19 -6.87
CA PRO A 242 -7.52 20.55 -6.35
C PRO A 242 -7.96 20.54 -4.88
N ARG A 243 -7.19 21.22 -4.03
CA ARG A 243 -7.52 21.47 -2.61
C ARG A 243 -7.60 22.97 -2.35
N ALA A 244 -7.55 23.39 -1.08
CA ALA A 244 -7.48 24.81 -0.74
C ALA A 244 -6.31 25.48 -1.49
N THR A 245 -6.58 26.62 -2.14
CA THR A 245 -5.59 27.34 -2.98
C THR A 245 -4.47 27.95 -2.16
N HIS A 246 -4.73 28.29 -0.90
CA HIS A 246 -3.77 28.80 0.05
C HIS A 246 -3.62 27.76 1.17
N PRO A 247 -2.62 26.86 1.08
CA PRO A 247 -2.41 25.85 2.08
C PRO A 247 -2.23 26.49 3.47
N ALA A 248 -2.86 25.89 4.47
CA ALA A 248 -2.90 26.42 5.82
C ALA A 248 -2.87 25.30 6.85
N THR A 249 -2.45 25.63 8.07
CA THR A 249 -2.24 24.63 9.12
C THR A 249 -3.54 24.05 9.66
N ASP A 250 -4.66 24.73 9.42
CA ASP A 250 -6.03 24.42 9.82
C ASP A 250 -6.85 23.71 8.73
N GLU A 251 -6.23 23.32 7.60
CA GLU A 251 -6.87 22.42 6.64
C GLU A 251 -7.22 21.07 7.27
N TYR A 252 -8.24 20.40 6.73
CA TYR A 252 -8.53 19.00 7.01
C TYR A 252 -9.18 18.32 5.81
N HIS A 253 -8.76 17.08 5.60
CA HIS A 253 -8.87 16.38 4.32
C HIS A 253 -9.74 15.13 4.46
N VAL A 254 -10.90 15.14 3.79
CA VAL A 254 -11.89 14.05 3.86
C VAL A 254 -11.33 12.69 3.43
N ASP A 255 -10.43 12.64 2.46
CA ASP A 255 -9.79 11.41 2.01
C ASP A 255 -8.94 10.78 3.12
N LEU A 256 -8.13 11.57 3.81
CA LEU A 256 -7.34 11.07 4.94
C LEU A 256 -8.22 10.68 6.15
N TYR A 257 -9.31 11.41 6.39
CA TYR A 257 -10.32 11.01 7.37
C TYR A 257 -10.85 9.61 7.06
N CYS A 258 -11.25 9.35 5.81
CA CYS A 258 -11.76 8.04 5.39
C CYS A 258 -10.71 6.93 5.54
N TRP A 259 -9.44 7.19 5.20
CA TRP A 259 -8.35 6.24 5.41
C TRP A 259 -8.19 5.87 6.89
N MET A 260 -8.29 6.85 7.79
CA MET A 260 -8.18 6.60 9.22
C MET A 260 -9.41 5.92 9.80
N THR A 261 -10.60 6.12 9.23
CA THR A 261 -11.80 5.33 9.55
C THR A 261 -11.55 3.85 9.22
N LEU A 262 -11.12 3.54 8.00
CA LEU A 262 -10.81 2.16 7.58
C LEU A 262 -9.75 1.53 8.49
N ALA A 263 -8.62 2.22 8.66
CA ALA A 263 -7.52 1.73 9.47
C ALA A 263 -7.95 1.42 10.91
N SER A 264 -8.77 2.28 11.52
CA SER A 264 -9.28 2.07 12.88
C SER A 264 -10.17 0.83 12.97
N GLY A 265 -11.03 0.60 11.97
CA GLY A 265 -11.88 -0.60 11.92
C GLY A 265 -11.07 -1.88 11.76
N VAL A 266 -10.06 -1.88 10.89
CA VAL A 266 -9.19 -3.05 10.66
C VAL A 266 -8.36 -3.36 11.90
N MET A 267 -7.76 -2.34 12.53
CA MET A 267 -7.01 -2.51 13.78
C MET A 267 -7.90 -3.07 14.91
N ALA A 268 -9.16 -2.64 15.01
CA ALA A 268 -10.10 -3.14 15.99
C ALA A 268 -10.43 -4.63 15.77
N LYS A 269 -10.77 -5.01 14.52
CA LYS A 269 -11.02 -6.41 14.13
C LYS A 269 -9.81 -7.31 14.43
N MET A 270 -8.60 -6.87 14.07
CA MET A 270 -7.38 -7.62 14.36
C MET A 270 -7.14 -7.79 15.87
N ALA A 271 -7.34 -6.71 16.65
CA ALA A 271 -7.18 -6.75 18.10
C ALA A 271 -8.15 -7.77 18.74
N ASP A 272 -9.41 -7.77 18.32
CA ASP A 272 -10.42 -8.74 18.80
C ASP A 272 -10.01 -10.19 18.47
N LEU A 273 -9.60 -10.46 17.22
CA LEU A 273 -9.15 -11.80 16.81
C LEU A 273 -7.95 -12.28 17.62
N LEU A 274 -7.02 -11.36 17.94
CA LEU A 274 -5.83 -11.64 18.73
C LEU A 274 -6.06 -11.64 20.25
N ASN A 275 -7.29 -11.43 20.73
CA ASN A 275 -7.63 -11.24 22.14
C ASN A 275 -6.79 -10.14 22.83
N LYS A 276 -6.52 -9.05 22.11
CA LYS A 276 -5.85 -7.83 22.61
C LYS A 276 -6.88 -6.72 22.84
N ASP A 277 -6.51 -5.67 23.57
CA ASP A 277 -7.41 -4.55 23.83
C ASP A 277 -7.75 -3.80 22.53
N SER A 278 -9.02 -3.88 22.12
CA SER A 278 -9.57 -3.24 20.92
C SER A 278 -10.32 -1.95 21.21
N SER A 279 -10.46 -1.56 22.49
CA SER A 279 -11.35 -0.48 22.94
C SER A 279 -11.06 0.87 22.29
N TYR A 280 -9.78 1.25 22.24
CA TYR A 280 -9.33 2.49 21.60
C TYR A 280 -9.62 2.52 20.09
N TYR A 281 -9.37 1.42 19.38
CA TYR A 281 -9.60 1.32 17.95
C TYR A 281 -11.10 1.35 17.63
N TRP A 282 -11.93 0.62 18.38
CA TRP A 282 -13.38 0.66 18.22
C TRP A 282 -13.98 2.02 18.55
N ALA A 283 -13.50 2.70 19.59
CA ALA A 283 -13.95 4.05 19.93
C ALA A 283 -13.63 5.04 18.80
N THR A 284 -12.40 4.98 18.27
CA THR A 284 -11.97 5.83 17.15
C THR A 284 -12.77 5.51 15.88
N TYR A 285 -12.91 4.23 15.53
CA TYR A 285 -13.72 3.80 14.38
C TYR A 285 -15.16 4.30 14.49
N ARG A 286 -15.84 4.10 15.63
CA ARG A 286 -17.22 4.53 15.83
C ARG A 286 -17.37 6.05 15.73
N ALA A 287 -16.41 6.81 16.27
CA ALA A 287 -16.43 8.26 16.17
C ALA A 287 -16.26 8.73 14.73
N LEU A 288 -15.33 8.14 13.96
CA LEU A 288 -15.06 8.52 12.58
C LEU A 288 -16.13 8.01 11.60
N ALA A 289 -16.70 6.84 11.85
CA ALA A 289 -17.75 6.24 11.02
C ALA A 289 -19.15 6.83 11.28
N ASP A 290 -19.32 7.65 12.33
CA ASP A 290 -20.59 8.32 12.61
C ASP A 290 -20.87 9.37 11.53
N PRO A 291 -21.96 9.23 10.73
CA PRO A 291 -22.27 10.17 9.66
C PRO A 291 -22.49 11.59 10.18
N ARG A 292 -22.91 11.77 11.44
CA ARG A 292 -23.11 13.10 12.03
C ARG A 292 -21.79 13.85 12.21
N ASN A 293 -20.72 13.13 12.57
CA ASN A 293 -19.39 13.73 12.71
C ASN A 293 -18.82 14.05 11.33
N LEU A 294 -18.91 13.11 10.38
CA LEU A 294 -18.48 13.33 9.00
C LEU A 294 -19.23 14.50 8.36
N ASP A 295 -20.55 14.59 8.54
CA ASP A 295 -21.37 15.70 8.02
C ASP A 295 -20.96 17.03 8.64
N SER A 296 -20.76 17.07 9.96
CA SER A 296 -20.37 18.29 10.67
C SER A 296 -19.02 18.86 10.22
N LEU A 297 -18.14 17.99 9.73
CA LEU A 297 -16.79 18.34 9.29
C LEU A 297 -16.71 18.56 7.78
N HIS A 298 -17.32 17.69 6.97
CA HIS A 298 -17.01 17.62 5.54
C HIS A 298 -18.21 17.85 4.62
N TRP A 299 -19.45 17.77 5.09
CA TRP A 299 -20.62 17.92 4.21
C TRP A 299 -20.84 19.37 3.81
N ASP A 300 -20.91 19.65 2.51
CA ASP A 300 -21.28 20.94 1.97
C ASP A 300 -22.71 20.94 1.42
N LYS A 301 -23.58 21.75 2.04
CA LYS A 301 -25.00 21.83 1.69
C LYS A 301 -25.26 22.52 0.35
N HIS A 302 -24.29 23.28 -0.16
CA HIS A 302 -24.45 24.00 -1.44
C HIS A 302 -24.20 23.10 -2.63
N THR A 303 -23.11 22.33 -2.58
CA THR A 303 -22.71 21.39 -3.63
C THR A 303 -23.29 19.99 -3.44
N MET A 304 -23.84 19.68 -2.26
CA MET A 304 -24.33 18.35 -1.89
C MET A 304 -23.23 17.28 -1.99
N THR A 305 -22.02 17.64 -1.55
CA THR A 305 -20.84 16.77 -1.59
C THR A 305 -20.02 16.88 -0.31
N TYR A 306 -19.20 15.87 -0.04
CA TYR A 306 -18.16 15.97 0.97
C TYR A 306 -16.91 16.65 0.40
N ILE A 307 -16.38 17.63 1.11
CA ILE A 307 -15.27 18.47 0.65
C ILE A 307 -14.10 18.47 1.63
N HIS A 308 -12.90 18.73 1.11
CA HIS A 308 -11.79 19.22 1.93
C HIS A 308 -12.15 20.61 2.47
N ARG A 309 -11.74 20.93 3.70
CA ARG A 309 -12.11 22.20 4.34
C ARG A 309 -10.90 22.91 4.95
N LEU A 310 -11.04 24.22 5.06
CA LEU A 310 -10.31 25.07 6.00
C LEU A 310 -11.19 25.28 7.24
N TYR A 311 -10.60 25.67 8.37
CA TYR A 311 -11.38 25.92 9.58
C TYR A 311 -12.21 27.21 9.49
N HIS A 312 -11.81 28.15 8.63
CA HIS A 312 -12.43 29.47 8.47
C HIS A 312 -13.44 29.56 7.33
#